data_AF-A0A0N0X7Q4-F1
#
_entry.id   AF-A0A0N0X7Q4-F1
#
_cell.length_a   1.000
_cell.length_b   1.000
_cell.length_c   1.000
_cell.angle_alpha   90.00
_cell.angle_beta   90.00
_cell.angle_gamma   90.00
#
_symmetry.space_group_name_H-M   'P 1'
#
loop_
_entity.id
_entity.type
_entity.pdbx_description
1 polymer ?
#
loop_
_entity_poly.entity_id
_entity_poly.type
_entity_poly.pdbx_seq_one_letter_code
_entity_poly.pdbx_strand_id
1 'polypeptide(L)'
;MAEQGGAVISEFPLDAGPQPSNFPRRNRIISGLSLGVLVVEASVASGSLITARLAAEHGREVYAIPGSIHHPGAKGCHQLIRDGATLVETVEHILEGLQHWRSVAPGRAAQPARPAPCDHPLLALLHAAPHTSEGLSVSSGWPLPKVLAGLTELELDGRISCEAGRWFARAP
;
A
#
# COMPACT_ATOMS: atom_id res chain seq x y z
N MET A 1 17.38 3.70 -4.30
CA MET A 1 16.14 3.28 -3.61
C MET A 1 15.21 4.45 -3.36
N ALA A 2 15.50 5.39 -2.45
CA ALA A 2 14.59 6.52 -2.19
C ALA A 2 14.37 7.42 -3.43
N GLU A 3 15.45 7.77 -4.13
CA GLU A 3 15.39 8.56 -5.38
C GLU A 3 14.73 7.82 -6.56
N GLN A 4 14.47 6.51 -6.42
CA GLN A 4 13.81 5.67 -7.42
C GLN A 4 12.37 5.31 -7.01
N GLY A 5 11.80 6.02 -6.01
CA GLY A 5 10.43 5.81 -5.53
C GLY A 5 10.28 4.72 -4.45
N GLY A 6 11.38 4.24 -3.87
CA GLY A 6 11.36 3.35 -2.71
C GLY A 6 11.36 4.08 -1.37
N ALA A 7 11.32 3.33 -0.27
CA ALA A 7 11.42 3.86 1.08
C ALA A 7 12.48 3.14 1.90
N VAL A 8 13.07 3.85 2.86
CA VAL A 8 13.93 3.28 3.91
C VAL A 8 13.22 3.51 5.23
N ILE A 9 13.04 2.43 6.00
CA ILE A 9 12.36 2.46 7.29
C ILE A 9 13.34 2.00 8.35
N SER A 10 13.47 2.78 9.42
CA SER A 10 14.25 2.44 10.60
C SER A 10 13.48 2.86 11.85
N GLU A 11 13.54 2.03 12.89
CA GLU A 11 13.01 2.36 14.23
C GLU A 11 14.06 3.01 15.14
N PHE A 12 15.29 3.18 14.65
CA PHE A 12 16.42 3.69 15.44
C PHE A 12 16.64 5.19 15.21
N PRO A 13 17.21 5.90 16.20
CA PRO A 13 17.67 7.28 16.05
C PRO A 13 18.61 7.47 14.84
N LEU A 14 18.65 8.70 14.30
CA LEU A 14 19.43 9.04 13.10
C LEU A 14 20.94 8.83 13.26
N ASP A 15 21.44 8.89 14.50
CA ASP A 15 22.84 8.73 14.88
C ASP A 15 23.18 7.30 15.32
N ALA A 16 22.21 6.37 15.32
CA ALA A 16 22.44 5.00 15.72
C ALA A 16 23.30 4.23 14.70
N GLY A 17 24.48 3.78 15.14
CA GLY A 17 25.33 2.89 14.36
C GLY A 17 24.79 1.45 14.23
N PRO A 18 25.32 0.65 13.29
CA PRO A 18 24.93 -0.74 13.13
C PRO A 18 25.43 -1.58 14.31
N GLN A 19 24.50 -2.15 15.09
CA GLN A 19 24.82 -3.10 16.16
C GLN A 19 24.34 -4.50 15.81
N PRO A 20 25.13 -5.57 16.03
CA PRO A 20 24.73 -6.95 15.74
C PRO A 20 23.38 -7.37 16.33
N SER A 21 23.06 -6.90 17.54
CA SER A 21 21.79 -7.14 18.22
C SER A 21 20.57 -6.52 17.52
N ASN A 22 20.77 -5.47 16.73
CA ASN A 22 19.68 -4.77 16.04
C ASN A 22 19.18 -5.54 14.80
N PHE A 23 20.01 -6.41 14.21
CA PHE A 23 19.62 -7.13 12.99
C PHE A 23 18.47 -8.12 13.24
N PRO A 24 18.52 -9.04 14.24
CA PRO A 24 17.37 -9.89 14.55
C PRO A 24 16.15 -9.09 14.98
N ARG A 25 16.34 -8.03 15.76
CA ARG A 25 15.24 -7.18 16.26
C ARG A 25 14.46 -6.52 15.12
N ARG A 26 15.15 -6.02 14.09
CA ARG A 26 14.54 -5.37 12.93
C ARG A 26 13.75 -6.33 12.05
N ASN A 27 14.09 -7.62 12.01
CA ASN A 27 13.42 -8.61 11.15
C ASN A 27 11.90 -8.70 11.40
N ARG A 28 11.44 -8.37 12.61
CA ARG A 28 10.00 -8.26 12.92
C ARG A 28 9.30 -7.21 12.05
N ILE A 29 9.97 -6.10 11.72
CA ILE A 29 9.42 -5.03 10.87
C ILE A 29 9.27 -5.53 9.44
N ILE A 30 10.25 -6.30 8.94
CA ILE A 30 10.19 -6.91 7.61
C ILE A 30 8.97 -7.82 7.53
N SER A 31 8.90 -8.83 8.41
CA SER A 31 7.77 -9.78 8.41
C SER A 31 6.42 -9.11 8.68
N GLY A 32 6.36 -8.11 9.57
CA GLY A 32 5.13 -7.44 9.95
C GLY A 32 4.53 -6.57 8.85
N LEU A 33 5.38 -5.91 8.04
CA LEU A 33 4.97 -5.10 6.89
C LEU A 33 4.69 -5.94 5.63
N SER A 34 5.13 -7.19 5.59
CA SER A 34 4.89 -8.09 4.48
C SER A 34 3.53 -8.81 4.58
N LEU A 35 2.93 -9.13 3.43
CA LEU A 35 1.78 -10.05 3.36
C LEU A 35 2.22 -11.52 3.46
N GLY A 36 3.44 -11.81 3.01
CA GLY A 36 4.11 -13.09 3.16
C GLY A 36 5.61 -12.93 2.92
N VAL A 37 6.41 -13.93 3.33
CA VAL A 37 7.87 -13.92 3.23
C VAL A 37 8.34 -15.11 2.41
N LEU A 38 9.15 -14.85 1.38
CA LEU A 38 9.81 -15.87 0.57
C LEU A 38 11.27 -16.03 1.00
N VAL A 39 11.65 -17.25 1.38
CA VAL A 39 13.04 -17.62 1.65
C VAL A 39 13.61 -18.35 0.44
N VAL A 40 14.56 -17.70 -0.22
CA VAL A 40 15.23 -18.24 -1.42
C VAL A 40 16.30 -19.26 -1.03
N GLU A 41 17.18 -18.88 -0.11
CA GLU A 41 18.25 -19.74 0.42
C GLU A 41 18.47 -19.45 1.91
N ALA A 42 18.63 -20.51 2.70
CA ALA A 42 18.95 -20.44 4.11
C ALA A 42 19.66 -21.72 4.57
N SER A 43 20.81 -21.55 5.23
CA SER A 43 21.36 -22.60 6.09
C SER A 43 20.59 -22.67 7.42
N VAL A 44 20.80 -23.74 8.20
CA VAL A 44 20.13 -23.95 9.49
C VAL A 44 20.42 -22.83 10.52
N ALA A 45 21.55 -22.14 10.38
CA ALA A 45 21.95 -21.02 11.25
C ALA A 45 21.66 -19.63 10.63
N SER A 46 20.94 -19.57 9.51
CA SER A 46 20.69 -18.32 8.79
C SER A 46 19.74 -17.39 9.56
N GLY A 47 20.08 -16.10 9.63
CA GLY A 47 19.22 -15.08 10.19
C GLY A 47 17.88 -14.91 9.44
N SER A 48 17.81 -15.35 8.17
CA SER A 48 16.56 -15.36 7.40
C SER A 48 15.49 -16.26 8.01
N LEU A 49 15.90 -17.33 8.72
CA LEU A 49 14.97 -18.22 9.42
C LEU A 49 14.28 -17.52 10.60
N ILE A 50 14.92 -16.51 11.19
CA ILE A 50 14.29 -15.66 12.21
C ILE A 50 13.12 -14.88 11.59
N THR A 51 13.32 -14.31 10.40
CA THR A 51 12.25 -13.58 9.68
C THR A 51 11.10 -14.49 9.31
N ALA A 52 11.39 -15.70 8.81
CA ALA A 52 10.37 -16.69 8.45
C ALA A 52 9.56 -17.14 9.68
N ARG A 53 10.23 -17.39 10.80
CA ARG A 53 9.58 -17.71 12.07
C ARG A 53 8.67 -16.57 12.55
N LEU A 54 9.17 -15.33 12.57
CA LEU A 54 8.38 -14.17 12.96
C LEU A 54 7.18 -13.95 12.02
N ALA A 55 7.33 -14.23 10.73
CA ALA A 55 6.24 -14.20 9.77
C ALA A 55 5.14 -15.20 10.13
N ALA A 56 5.50 -16.45 10.43
CA ALA A 56 4.54 -17.46 10.89
C ALA A 56 3.85 -17.05 12.20
N GLU A 57 4.61 -16.53 13.17
CA GLU A 57 4.06 -16.02 14.45
C GLU A 57 3.09 -14.85 14.26
N HIS A 58 3.29 -14.02 13.23
CA HIS A 58 2.38 -12.93 12.85
C HIS A 58 1.20 -13.37 11.96
N GLY A 59 1.05 -14.67 11.67
CA GLY A 59 0.02 -15.18 10.77
C GLY A 59 0.22 -14.72 9.31
N ARG A 60 1.47 -14.53 8.88
CA ARG A 60 1.84 -14.26 7.49
C ARG A 60 2.19 -15.55 6.77
N GLU A 61 1.96 -15.56 5.47
CA GLU A 61 2.36 -16.67 4.61
C GLU A 61 3.88 -16.82 4.59
N VAL A 62 4.36 -18.05 4.76
CA VAL A 62 5.79 -18.36 4.65
C VAL A 62 6.00 -19.26 3.46
N TYR A 63 6.91 -18.85 2.58
CA TYR A 63 7.26 -19.54 1.36
C TYR A 63 8.74 -19.89 1.36
N ALA A 64 9.09 -21.01 0.75
CA ALA A 64 10.48 -21.41 0.59
C ALA A 64 10.74 -22.03 -0.79
N ILE A 65 11.88 -21.68 -1.38
CA ILE A 65 12.31 -22.27 -2.65
C ILE A 65 13.06 -23.58 -2.35
N PRO A 66 12.68 -24.71 -2.98
CA PRO A 66 13.41 -25.95 -2.81
C PRO A 66 14.78 -25.85 -3.50
N GLY A 67 15.79 -26.49 -2.90
CA GLY A 67 17.12 -26.63 -3.49
C GLY A 67 17.66 -28.05 -3.42
N SER A 68 18.84 -28.27 -4.00
CA SER A 68 19.54 -29.56 -3.89
C SER A 68 19.80 -29.92 -2.43
N ILE A 69 19.55 -31.19 -2.05
CA ILE A 69 19.87 -31.71 -0.70
C ILE A 69 21.37 -31.67 -0.37
N HIS A 70 22.22 -31.58 -1.40
CA HIS A 70 23.67 -31.46 -1.23
C HIS A 70 24.11 -30.01 -1.03
N HIS A 71 23.24 -29.03 -1.29
CA HIS A 71 23.55 -27.62 -1.09
C HIS A 71 23.26 -27.22 0.38
N PRO A 72 24.27 -26.83 1.18
CA PRO A 72 24.06 -26.49 2.58
C PRO A 72 23.09 -25.32 2.81
N GLY A 73 22.99 -24.40 1.85
CA GLY A 73 22.05 -23.27 1.86
C GLY A 73 20.60 -23.66 1.53
N ALA A 74 20.32 -24.92 1.20
CA ALA A 74 18.95 -25.40 0.98
C ALA A 74 18.33 -26.02 2.25
N LYS A 75 19.15 -26.39 3.23
CA LYS A 75 18.71 -27.12 4.43
C LYS A 75 17.68 -26.35 5.26
N GLY A 76 17.83 -25.03 5.39
CA GLY A 76 16.88 -24.17 6.08
C GLY A 76 15.56 -24.07 5.32
N CYS A 77 15.59 -23.93 3.99
CA CYS A 77 14.39 -23.95 3.16
C CYS A 77 13.65 -25.29 3.28
N HIS A 78 14.37 -26.42 3.25
CA HIS A 78 13.77 -27.73 3.44
C HIS A 78 13.13 -27.89 4.83
N GLN A 79 13.76 -27.34 5.87
CA GLN A 79 13.18 -27.35 7.21
C GLN A 79 11.90 -26.51 7.27
N LEU A 80 11.90 -25.30 6.69
CA LEU A 80 10.69 -24.47 6.60
C LEU A 80 9.55 -25.20 5.90
N ILE A 81 9.82 -25.90 4.78
CA ILE A 81 8.81 -26.67 4.05
C ILE A 81 8.26 -27.80 4.93
N ARG A 82 9.11 -28.48 5.71
CA ARG A 82 8.66 -29.50 6.67
C ARG A 82 7.82 -28.91 7.81
N ASP A 83 8.12 -27.68 8.21
CA ASP A 83 7.41 -26.95 9.26
C ASP A 83 6.11 -26.29 8.75
N GLY A 84 5.76 -26.49 7.47
CA GLY A 84 4.50 -26.05 6.89
C GLY A 84 4.60 -24.82 5.98
N ALA A 85 5.81 -24.34 5.65
CA ALA A 85 5.97 -23.32 4.62
C ALA A 85 5.60 -23.87 3.24
N THR A 86 4.98 -23.03 2.43
CA THR A 86 4.58 -23.39 1.06
C THR A 86 5.81 -23.47 0.16
N LEU A 87 5.98 -24.62 -0.52
CA LEU A 87 7.03 -24.81 -1.51
C LEU A 87 6.72 -23.96 -2.76
N VAL A 88 7.70 -23.16 -3.20
CA VAL A 88 7.54 -22.26 -4.34
C VAL A 88 8.52 -22.59 -5.46
N GLU A 89 7.98 -22.84 -6.65
CA GLU A 89 8.74 -23.00 -7.90
C GLU A 89 8.46 -21.87 -8.89
N THR A 90 7.27 -21.28 -8.81
CA THR A 90 6.84 -20.18 -9.70
C THR A 90 6.16 -19.07 -8.90
N VAL A 91 6.00 -17.90 -9.52
CA VAL A 91 5.37 -16.74 -8.84
C VAL A 91 3.88 -16.99 -8.54
N GLU A 92 3.24 -17.84 -9.35
CA GLU A 92 1.82 -18.20 -9.21
C GLU A 92 1.54 -18.84 -7.85
N HIS A 93 2.42 -19.70 -7.33
CA HIS A 93 2.27 -20.31 -6.00
C HIS A 93 2.16 -19.25 -4.89
N ILE A 94 2.87 -18.12 -5.02
CA ILE A 94 2.80 -17.01 -4.06
C ILE A 94 1.48 -16.23 -4.26
N LEU A 95 1.12 -15.95 -5.52
CA LEU A 95 -0.09 -15.20 -5.83
C LEU A 95 -1.36 -15.93 -5.41
N GLU A 96 -1.36 -17.26 -5.44
CA GLU A 96 -2.44 -18.12 -4.95
C GLU A 96 -2.64 -17.97 -3.44
N GLY A 97 -1.57 -18.03 -2.64
CA GLY A 97 -1.67 -17.82 -1.19
C GLY A 97 -2.12 -16.40 -0.81
N LEU A 98 -1.81 -15.40 -1.65
CA LEU A 98 -2.16 -14.00 -1.40
C LEU A 98 -3.51 -13.56 -1.98
N GLN A 99 -4.33 -14.46 -2.52
CA GLN A 99 -5.61 -14.10 -3.15
C GLN A 99 -6.55 -13.33 -2.20
N HIS A 100 -6.62 -13.74 -0.93
CA HIS A 100 -7.45 -13.09 0.10
C HIS A 100 -7.03 -11.64 0.40
N TRP A 101 -5.78 -11.28 0.10
CA TRP A 101 -5.27 -9.92 0.26
C TRP A 101 -5.54 -9.05 -0.97
N ARG A 102 -5.80 -9.64 -2.14
CA ARG A 102 -6.11 -8.89 -3.38
C ARG A 102 -7.42 -8.11 -3.28
N SER A 103 -8.39 -8.61 -2.51
CA SER A 103 -9.66 -7.90 -2.24
C SER A 103 -9.52 -6.80 -1.19
N VAL A 104 -8.43 -6.79 -0.41
CA VAL A 104 -8.14 -5.80 0.62
C VAL A 104 -7.24 -4.67 0.09
N ALA A 105 -6.84 -4.73 -1.18
CA ALA A 105 -6.20 -3.58 -1.82
C ALA A 105 -7.15 -2.38 -1.67
N PRO A 106 -6.79 -1.32 -0.92
CA PRO A 106 -7.59 -0.10 -0.89
C PRO A 106 -7.74 0.29 -2.35
N GLY A 107 -8.99 0.25 -2.83
CA GLY A 107 -9.32 0.19 -4.24
C GLY A 107 -8.41 1.13 -4.98
N ARG A 108 -7.50 0.54 -5.79
CA ARG A 108 -6.44 1.19 -6.58
C ARG A 108 -6.60 2.69 -6.48
N ALA A 109 -5.97 3.33 -5.48
CA ALA A 109 -6.08 4.77 -5.28
C ALA A 109 -5.97 5.38 -6.66
N ALA A 110 -7.09 5.95 -7.13
CA ALA A 110 -7.29 6.23 -8.54
C ALA A 110 -6.00 6.86 -9.03
N GLN A 111 -5.29 6.14 -9.88
CA GLN A 111 -4.10 6.63 -10.56
C GLN A 111 -4.51 8.03 -11.00
N PRO A 112 -3.89 9.12 -10.50
CA PRO A 112 -4.48 10.45 -10.62
C PRO A 112 -4.80 10.61 -12.08
N ALA A 113 -6.10 10.55 -12.37
CA ALA A 113 -6.56 10.52 -13.73
C ALA A 113 -5.97 11.79 -14.29
N ARG A 114 -5.07 11.66 -15.27
CA ARG A 114 -4.52 12.79 -16.00
C ARG A 114 -5.71 13.71 -16.23
N PRO A 115 -5.76 14.90 -15.62
CA PRO A 115 -7.02 15.60 -15.46
C PRO A 115 -7.61 15.72 -16.86
N ALA A 116 -8.72 15.02 -17.07
CA ALA A 116 -9.59 15.36 -18.17
C ALA A 116 -9.83 16.86 -18.01
N PRO A 117 -9.83 17.65 -19.09
CA PRO A 117 -10.14 19.07 -18.99
C PRO A 117 -11.39 19.21 -18.12
N CYS A 118 -11.23 19.77 -16.92
CA CYS A 118 -12.37 19.96 -16.05
C CYS A 118 -13.22 21.03 -16.72
N ASP A 119 -14.31 20.61 -17.36
CA ASP A 119 -15.17 21.48 -18.18
C ASP A 119 -15.78 22.65 -17.39
N HIS A 120 -15.72 22.64 -16.05
CA HIS A 120 -16.28 23.70 -15.21
C HIS A 120 -15.34 24.11 -14.04
N PRO A 121 -15.07 25.41 -13.86
CA PRO A 121 -14.12 25.91 -12.84
C PRO A 121 -14.55 25.60 -11.40
N LEU A 122 -15.86 25.59 -11.11
CA LEU A 122 -16.35 25.18 -9.78
C LEU A 122 -16.11 23.70 -9.47
N LEU A 123 -16.17 22.84 -10.49
CA LEU A 123 -15.97 21.41 -10.32
C LEU A 123 -14.49 21.11 -10.04
N ALA A 124 -13.57 21.83 -10.69
CA ALA A 124 -12.14 21.74 -10.39
C ALA A 124 -11.81 22.09 -8.92
N LEU A 125 -12.45 23.15 -8.38
CA LEU A 125 -12.31 23.52 -6.96
C LEU A 125 -12.89 22.45 -6.03
N LEU A 126 -14.03 21.86 -6.39
CA LEU A 126 -14.71 20.83 -5.61
C LEU A 126 -14.01 19.46 -5.65
N HIS A 127 -13.27 19.15 -6.72
CA HIS A 127 -12.39 17.99 -6.76
C HIS A 127 -11.16 18.15 -5.86
N ALA A 128 -10.70 19.39 -5.62
CA ALA A 128 -9.58 19.65 -4.72
C ALA A 128 -9.98 19.53 -3.25
N ALA A 129 -11.15 20.05 -2.86
CA ALA A 129 -11.71 19.89 -1.52
C ALA A 129 -13.22 20.23 -1.50
N PRO A 130 -13.99 19.79 -0.48
CA PRO A 130 -15.36 20.26 -0.26
C PRO A 130 -15.40 21.73 0.15
N HIS A 131 -16.34 22.51 -0.39
CA HIS A 131 -16.46 23.95 -0.14
C HIS A 131 -17.90 24.37 0.19
N THR A 132 -18.08 25.49 0.89
CA THR A 132 -19.38 26.19 0.96
C THR A 132 -19.61 27.03 -0.30
N SER A 133 -20.85 27.47 -0.54
CA SER A 133 -21.18 28.40 -1.62
C SER A 133 -20.39 29.71 -1.54
N GLU A 134 -20.21 30.24 -0.33
CA GLU A 134 -19.43 31.45 -0.08
C GLU A 134 -17.95 31.20 -0.32
N GLY A 135 -17.42 30.06 0.14
CA GLY A 135 -16.03 29.67 -0.09
C GLY A 135 -15.71 29.56 -1.58
N LEU A 136 -16.62 28.96 -2.37
CA LEU A 136 -16.49 28.91 -3.83
C LEU A 136 -16.54 30.29 -4.47
N SER A 137 -17.37 31.21 -3.99
CA SER A 137 -17.41 32.59 -4.48
C SER A 137 -16.07 33.29 -4.30
N VAL A 138 -15.43 33.12 -3.13
CA VAL A 138 -14.09 33.68 -2.86
C VAL A 138 -13.03 33.03 -3.75
N SER A 139 -12.99 31.71 -3.83
CA SER A 139 -11.94 30.98 -4.55
C SER A 139 -12.05 31.09 -6.07
N SER A 140 -13.27 31.18 -6.62
CA SER A 140 -13.50 31.32 -8.06
C SER A 140 -13.51 32.78 -8.54
N GLY A 141 -13.61 33.74 -7.62
CA GLY A 141 -13.84 35.15 -7.93
C GLY A 141 -15.21 35.45 -8.55
N TRP A 142 -16.13 34.49 -8.55
CA TRP A 142 -17.48 34.69 -9.09
C TRP A 142 -18.42 35.27 -8.03
N PRO A 143 -19.35 36.16 -8.43
CA PRO A 143 -20.42 36.60 -7.54
C PRO A 143 -21.25 35.41 -7.06
N LEU A 144 -21.66 35.42 -5.78
CA LEU A 144 -22.43 34.34 -5.17
C LEU A 144 -23.66 33.90 -6.01
N PRO A 145 -24.46 34.79 -6.63
CA PRO A 145 -25.57 34.36 -7.49
C PRO A 145 -25.13 33.49 -8.68
N LYS A 146 -23.96 33.81 -9.28
CA LYS A 146 -23.40 33.05 -10.40
C LYS A 146 -22.89 31.68 -9.94
N VAL A 147 -22.32 31.61 -8.74
CA VAL A 147 -21.89 30.34 -8.13
C VAL A 147 -23.10 29.45 -7.84
N LEU A 148 -24.16 29.99 -7.25
CA LEU A 148 -25.38 29.22 -6.95
C LEU A 148 -26.05 28.67 -8.21
N ALA A 149 -26.10 29.46 -9.29
CA ALA A 149 -26.60 28.99 -10.58
C ALA A 149 -25.76 27.83 -11.13
N GLY A 150 -24.43 27.96 -11.16
CA GLY A 150 -23.53 26.90 -11.64
C GLY A 150 -23.53 25.64 -10.78
N LEU A 151 -23.70 25.76 -9.46
CA LEU A 151 -23.86 24.61 -8.57
C LEU A 151 -25.18 23.87 -8.84
N THR A 152 -26.25 24.61 -9.09
CA THR A 152 -27.56 24.02 -9.42
C THR A 152 -27.48 23.21 -10.71
N GLU A 153 -26.86 23.75 -11.76
CA GLU A 153 -26.65 23.04 -13.04
C GLU A 153 -25.83 21.76 -12.84
N LEU A 154 -24.70 21.84 -12.11
CA LEU A 154 -23.85 20.68 -11.85
C LEU A 154 -24.51 19.62 -10.97
N GLU A 155 -25.40 20.01 -10.07
CA GLU A 155 -26.17 19.10 -9.22
C GLU A 155 -27.24 18.37 -10.05
N LEU A 156 -27.92 19.08 -10.94
CA LEU A 156 -28.87 18.49 -11.90
C LEU A 156 -28.19 17.50 -12.84
N ASP A 157 -26.95 17.78 -13.26
CA ASP A 157 -26.11 16.88 -14.04
C ASP A 157 -25.55 15.70 -13.22
N GLY A 158 -25.82 15.65 -11.90
CA GLY A 158 -25.36 14.60 -11.00
C GLY A 158 -23.85 14.60 -10.74
N ARG A 159 -23.15 15.70 -11.07
CA ARG A 159 -21.69 15.83 -10.96
C ARG A 159 -21.25 16.30 -9.57
N ILE A 160 -22.15 16.90 -8.80
CA ILE A 160 -21.90 17.34 -7.43
C ILE A 160 -23.08 16.99 -6.52
N SER A 161 -22.87 17.04 -5.20
CA SER A 161 -23.94 16.98 -4.20
C SER A 161 -23.72 17.92 -3.03
N CYS A 162 -24.81 18.40 -2.44
CA CYS A 162 -24.78 19.19 -1.22
C CYS A 162 -25.06 18.31 0.01
N GLU A 163 -24.11 18.24 0.93
CA GLU A 163 -24.23 17.53 2.20
C GLU A 163 -23.85 18.46 3.36
N ALA A 164 -24.73 18.58 4.35
CA ALA A 164 -24.52 19.42 5.53
C ALA A 164 -24.06 20.87 5.22
N GLY A 165 -24.57 21.47 4.14
CA GLY A 165 -24.23 22.83 3.72
C GLY A 165 -22.89 22.98 3.00
N ARG A 166 -22.27 21.88 2.59
CA ARG A 166 -21.06 21.86 1.75
C ARG A 166 -21.30 21.11 0.47
N TRP A 167 -20.64 21.55 -0.58
CA TRP A 167 -20.67 20.94 -1.90
C TRP A 167 -19.50 19.98 -2.05
N PHE A 168 -19.78 18.83 -2.67
CA PHE A 168 -18.83 17.75 -2.93
C PHE A 168 -18.87 17.41 -4.42
N ALA A 169 -17.72 17.22 -5.04
CA ALA A 169 -17.66 16.64 -6.38
C ALA A 169 -17.90 15.13 -6.30
N ARG A 170 -18.75 14.60 -7.18
CA ARG A 170 -18.93 13.16 -7.33
C ARG A 170 -17.87 12.61 -8.28
N ALA A 171 -17.37 11.41 -8.01
CA ALA A 171 -16.49 10.73 -8.95
C ALA A 171 -17.31 10.34 -10.21
N PRO A 172 -16.70 10.38 -11.40
CA PRO A 172 -17.34 9.92 -12.63
C PRO A 172 -17.68 8.43 -12.59
#